data_AF-A0A9D7UAH4-F1
#
_entry.id   AF-A0A9D7UAH4-F1
#
_cell.length_a   1.000
_cell.length_b   1.000
_cell.length_c   1.000
_cell.angle_alpha   90.00
_cell.angle_beta   90.00
_cell.angle_gamma   90.00
#
_symmetry.space_group_name_H-M   'P 1'
#
loop_
_entity.id
_entity.type
_entity.pdbx_description
1 polymer ?
#
loop_
_entity_poly.entity_id
_entity_poly.type
_entity_poly.pdbx_seq_one_letter_code
_entity_poly.pdbx_strand_id
1 'polypeptide(L)'
;MKQRLLGLDEFHDYDRNAVVGSETTTWTWEAARDLVIDAYSSFDPRAGEIATMFFEKNWIHAPVRKGKRSGAYSAGTIASAHPYVFVNFTGTARDVQTLAHELGHGIHQYLSRQQGPLLMDTPLTIAETASVFGEMITFKKLYEGATTDTERLSLVMSKLDGMIATVFRQIAPQSIRRSNAQHVTNKVS
;
A
#
# COMPACT_ATOMS: atom_id res chain seq x y z
N MET A 1 3.57 16.33 -18.83
CA MET A 1 2.15 15.90 -18.96
C MET A 1 1.31 16.42 -17.79
N LYS A 2 1.65 16.12 -16.53
CA LYS A 2 0.91 16.59 -15.33
C LYS A 2 0.82 18.12 -15.22
N GLN A 3 1.92 18.84 -15.47
CA GLN A 3 1.94 20.31 -15.61
C GLN A 3 0.85 20.85 -16.54
N ARG A 4 0.72 20.26 -17.74
CA ARG A 4 -0.28 20.65 -18.75
C ARG A 4 -1.72 20.30 -18.32
N LEU A 5 -1.91 19.25 -17.52
CA LEU A 5 -3.21 18.84 -16.98
C LEU A 5 -3.65 19.71 -15.78
N LEU A 6 -2.69 20.27 -15.04
CA LEU A 6 -2.94 21.17 -13.90
C LEU A 6 -2.99 22.65 -14.31
N GLY A 7 -2.67 22.97 -15.56
CA GLY A 7 -2.64 24.35 -16.06
C GLY A 7 -1.53 25.21 -15.45
N LEU A 8 -0.40 24.60 -15.07
CA LEU A 8 0.71 25.30 -14.43
C LEU A 8 1.77 25.77 -15.46
N ASP A 9 2.25 27.00 -15.30
CA ASP A 9 3.32 27.57 -16.12
C ASP A 9 4.70 26.96 -15.80
N GLU A 10 4.96 26.65 -14.53
CA GLU A 10 6.13 25.90 -14.05
C GLU A 10 5.70 24.73 -13.15
N PHE A 11 6.49 23.65 -13.13
CA PHE A 11 6.21 22.45 -12.33
C PHE A 11 7.26 22.31 -11.22
N HIS A 12 6.83 22.50 -9.97
CA HIS A 12 7.71 22.42 -8.80
C HIS A 12 7.55 21.09 -8.06
N ASP A 13 8.47 20.79 -7.13
CA ASP A 13 8.50 19.50 -6.43
C ASP A 13 7.25 19.28 -5.54
N TYR A 14 6.62 20.36 -5.08
CA TYR A 14 5.36 20.30 -4.33
C TYR A 14 4.13 19.97 -5.21
N ASP A 15 4.19 20.24 -6.52
CA ASP A 15 3.11 19.92 -7.47
C ASP A 15 3.07 18.43 -7.83
N ARG A 16 4.11 17.67 -7.44
CA ARG A 16 4.20 16.23 -7.67
C ARG A 16 3.04 15.46 -7.07
N ASN A 17 2.52 15.87 -5.92
CA ASN A 17 1.40 15.21 -5.25
C ASN A 17 0.03 15.84 -5.54
N ALA A 18 -0.03 16.88 -6.38
CA ALA A 18 -1.30 17.54 -6.71
C ALA A 18 -2.25 16.58 -7.43
N VAL A 19 -3.53 16.61 -7.05
CA VAL A 19 -4.59 15.81 -7.64
C VAL A 19 -4.97 16.41 -8.99
N VAL A 20 -5.05 15.58 -10.02
CA VAL A 20 -5.58 15.98 -11.33
C VAL A 20 -7.08 15.73 -11.33
N GLY A 21 -7.87 16.79 -11.52
CA GLY A 21 -9.35 16.76 -11.45
C GLY A 21 -9.89 17.36 -10.15
N SER A 22 -11.12 17.89 -10.20
CA SER A 22 -11.78 18.62 -9.09
C SER A 22 -12.66 17.76 -8.19
N GLU A 23 -12.97 16.52 -8.58
CA GLU A 23 -13.87 15.66 -7.82
C GLU A 23 -13.05 14.73 -6.92
N THR A 24 -13.21 14.92 -5.60
CA THR A 24 -12.55 14.09 -4.60
C THR A 24 -13.57 13.11 -4.04
N THR A 25 -13.66 11.92 -4.63
CA THR A 25 -14.53 10.85 -4.10
C THR A 25 -14.01 10.44 -2.73
N THR A 26 -14.86 10.62 -1.72
CA THR A 26 -14.54 10.26 -0.32
C THR A 26 -15.10 8.89 0.00
N TRP A 27 -14.25 8.00 0.48
CA TRP A 27 -14.56 6.63 0.86
C TRP A 27 -14.83 6.53 2.36
N THR A 28 -15.97 5.96 2.75
CA THR A 28 -16.18 5.54 4.14
C THR A 28 -15.28 4.34 4.46
N TRP A 29 -15.03 4.10 5.75
CA TRP A 29 -14.26 2.94 6.19
C TRP A 29 -14.93 1.63 5.76
N GLU A 30 -16.26 1.58 5.83
CA GLU A 30 -17.09 0.43 5.45
C GLU A 30 -17.00 0.19 3.94
N ALA A 31 -17.13 1.24 3.12
CA ALA A 31 -16.99 1.12 1.67
C ALA A 31 -15.58 0.67 1.27
N ALA A 32 -14.54 1.20 1.94
CA ALA A 32 -13.16 0.78 1.71
C ALA A 32 -12.92 -0.68 2.12
N ARG A 33 -13.46 -1.11 3.26
CA ARG A 33 -13.43 -2.51 3.72
C ARG A 33 -14.06 -3.42 2.68
N ASP A 34 -15.30 -3.13 2.28
CA ASP A 34 -16.08 -4.00 1.40
C ASP A 34 -15.42 -4.12 0.03
N LEU A 35 -14.91 -3.01 -0.51
CA LEU A 35 -14.14 -2.99 -1.75
C LEU A 35 -12.87 -3.84 -1.67
N VAL A 36 -12.08 -3.71 -0.59
CA VAL A 36 -10.82 -4.46 -0.45
C VAL A 36 -11.10 -5.95 -0.25
N ILE A 37 -12.10 -6.32 0.56
CA ILE A 37 -12.52 -7.72 0.74
C ILE A 37 -12.99 -8.30 -0.61
N ASP A 38 -13.82 -7.57 -1.36
CA ASP A 38 -14.28 -8.01 -2.68
C ASP A 38 -13.12 -8.18 -3.67
N ALA A 39 -12.15 -7.25 -3.67
CA ALA A 39 -10.96 -7.35 -4.52
C ALA A 39 -10.16 -8.62 -4.24
N TYR A 40 -9.87 -8.93 -2.97
CA TYR A 40 -9.16 -10.14 -2.58
C TYR A 40 -9.99 -11.41 -2.83
N SER A 41 -11.29 -11.39 -2.53
CA SER A 41 -12.20 -12.54 -2.73
C SER A 41 -12.36 -12.88 -4.21
N SER A 42 -12.41 -11.86 -5.07
CA SER A 42 -12.49 -12.02 -6.53
C SER A 42 -11.22 -12.68 -7.11
N PHE A 43 -10.08 -12.58 -6.42
CA PHE A 43 -8.84 -13.21 -6.82
C PHE A 43 -8.69 -14.64 -6.27
N ASP A 44 -8.81 -14.80 -4.94
CA ASP A 44 -8.78 -16.10 -4.25
C ASP A 44 -9.73 -16.02 -3.04
N PRO A 45 -10.76 -16.87 -2.94
CA PRO A 45 -11.70 -16.86 -1.82
C PRO A 45 -11.03 -16.93 -0.44
N ARG A 46 -9.92 -17.69 -0.30
CA ARG A 46 -9.18 -17.80 0.97
C ARG A 46 -8.49 -16.48 1.32
N ALA A 47 -7.98 -15.75 0.32
CA ALA A 47 -7.42 -14.43 0.55
C ALA A 47 -8.49 -13.45 1.04
N GLY A 48 -9.70 -13.53 0.47
CA GLY A 48 -10.88 -12.81 0.93
C GLY A 48 -11.29 -13.14 2.37
N GLU A 49 -11.31 -14.42 2.73
CA GLU A 49 -11.59 -14.89 4.11
C GLU A 49 -10.57 -14.35 5.11
N ILE A 50 -9.28 -14.39 4.76
CA ILE A 50 -8.21 -13.84 5.62
C ILE A 50 -8.38 -12.33 5.73
N ALA A 51 -8.60 -11.61 4.62
CA ALA A 51 -8.83 -10.17 4.64
C ALA A 51 -10.02 -9.82 5.55
N THR A 52 -11.13 -10.55 5.44
CA THR A 52 -12.32 -10.40 6.30
C THR A 52 -11.96 -10.57 7.77
N MET A 53 -11.19 -11.61 8.11
CA MET A 53 -10.74 -11.88 9.47
C MET A 53 -9.95 -10.71 10.07
N PHE A 54 -9.12 -10.01 9.29
CA PHE A 54 -8.37 -8.84 9.78
C PHE A 54 -9.31 -7.70 10.22
N PHE A 55 -10.41 -7.48 9.50
CA PHE A 55 -11.40 -6.47 9.87
C PHE A 55 -12.23 -6.92 11.07
N GLU A 56 -12.77 -8.15 11.05
CA GLU A 56 -13.65 -8.66 12.11
C GLU A 56 -12.94 -8.78 13.46
N LYS A 57 -11.67 -9.19 13.45
CA LYS A 57 -10.88 -9.35 14.68
C LYS A 57 -10.16 -8.08 15.11
N ASN A 58 -10.43 -6.94 14.47
CA ASN A 58 -9.82 -5.65 14.76
C ASN A 58 -8.28 -5.68 14.71
N TRP A 59 -7.71 -6.40 13.75
CA TRP A 59 -6.25 -6.46 13.52
C TRP A 59 -5.74 -5.26 12.72
N ILE A 60 -6.63 -4.36 12.32
CA ILE A 60 -6.34 -3.15 11.59
C ILE A 60 -6.60 -1.92 12.48
N HIS A 61 -5.56 -1.13 12.73
CA HIS A 61 -5.70 0.12 13.46
C HIS A 61 -5.75 1.33 12.49
N ALA A 62 -6.96 1.69 12.05
CA ALA A 62 -7.19 2.68 11.00
C ALA A 62 -7.38 4.16 11.40
N PRO A 63 -8.07 4.51 12.51
CA PRO A 63 -8.45 5.91 12.77
C PRO A 63 -7.25 6.83 12.97
N VAL A 64 -7.30 8.03 12.41
CA VAL A 64 -6.32 9.10 12.67
C VAL A 64 -6.59 9.68 14.06
N ARG A 65 -5.54 9.81 14.88
CA ARG A 65 -5.63 10.37 16.24
C ARG A 65 -4.47 11.34 16.49
N LYS A 66 -4.71 12.36 17.31
CA LYS A 66 -3.66 13.28 17.75
C LYS A 66 -2.54 12.50 18.43
N GLY A 67 -1.30 12.67 17.95
CA GLY A 67 -0.13 11.95 18.46
C GLY A 67 0.05 10.53 17.91
N LYS A 68 -0.83 10.04 17.02
CA LYS A 68 -0.63 8.76 16.32
C LYS A 68 0.52 8.90 15.32
N ARG A 69 1.39 7.87 15.26
CA ARG A 69 2.51 7.81 14.32
C ARG A 69 2.01 7.95 12.87
N SER A 70 2.73 8.71 12.05
CA SER A 70 2.45 8.85 10.63
C SER A 70 2.85 7.60 9.83
N GLY A 71 2.28 7.45 8.65
CA GLY A 71 2.55 6.33 7.73
C GLY A 71 1.61 5.14 7.90
N ALA A 72 1.98 4.05 7.26
CA ALA A 72 1.29 2.76 7.28
C ALA A 72 2.34 1.63 7.30
N TYR A 73 2.03 0.50 7.92
CA TYR A 73 2.87 -0.70 7.94
C TYR A 73 2.09 -1.94 8.40
N SER A 74 2.56 -3.12 8.00
CA SER A 74 2.15 -4.42 8.55
C SER A 74 3.26 -5.05 9.38
N ALA A 75 2.95 -5.42 10.62
CA ALA A 75 3.89 -6.05 11.54
C ALA A 75 3.50 -7.50 11.81
N GLY A 76 4.34 -8.43 11.35
CA GLY A 76 4.35 -9.81 11.82
C GLY A 76 4.90 -9.91 13.25
N THR A 77 4.48 -10.92 13.99
CA THR A 77 4.97 -11.17 15.36
C THR A 77 5.63 -12.54 15.43
N ILE A 78 5.00 -13.53 16.04
CA ILE A 78 5.47 -14.91 16.14
C ILE A 78 4.50 -15.84 15.41
N ALA A 79 4.94 -17.04 15.04
CA ALA A 79 4.10 -18.00 14.30
C ALA A 79 2.74 -18.30 14.97
N SER A 80 2.65 -18.22 16.29
CA SER A 80 1.40 -18.43 17.05
C SER A 80 0.50 -17.20 17.14
N ALA A 81 1.00 -16.00 16.82
CA ALA A 81 0.26 -14.75 16.91
C ALA A 81 -0.09 -14.18 15.53
N HIS A 82 -1.17 -13.42 15.48
CA HIS A 82 -1.62 -12.80 14.25
C HIS A 82 -0.80 -11.53 13.93
N PRO A 83 -0.63 -11.19 12.65
CA PRO A 83 -0.06 -9.91 12.26
C PRO A 83 -1.04 -8.76 12.54
N TYR A 84 -0.50 -7.54 12.57
CA TYR A 84 -1.26 -6.31 12.74
C TYR A 84 -0.98 -5.34 11.60
N VAL A 85 -2.04 -4.69 11.11
CA VAL A 85 -1.97 -3.64 10.09
C VAL A 85 -2.21 -2.29 10.74
N PHE A 86 -1.31 -1.35 10.46
CA PHE A 86 -1.41 0.03 10.92
C PHE A 86 -1.59 0.93 9.70
N VAL A 87 -2.67 1.72 9.67
CA VAL A 87 -2.93 2.70 8.61
C VAL A 87 -3.48 4.00 9.21
N ASN A 88 -3.35 5.10 8.47
CA ASN A 88 -3.99 6.37 8.79
C ASN A 88 -5.03 6.64 7.69
N PHE A 89 -6.29 6.30 7.96
CA PHE A 89 -7.35 6.40 6.97
C PHE A 89 -8.08 7.74 7.07
N THR A 90 -8.08 8.51 5.99
CA THR A 90 -8.76 9.82 5.85
C THR A 90 -9.87 9.83 4.79
N GLY A 91 -10.12 8.69 4.14
CA GLY A 91 -11.18 8.52 3.16
C GLY A 91 -10.77 8.81 1.72
N THR A 92 -9.48 8.96 1.42
CA THR A 92 -9.03 9.15 0.03
C THR A 92 -8.86 7.81 -0.69
N ALA A 93 -8.95 7.81 -2.03
CA ALA A 93 -8.65 6.61 -2.82
C ALA A 93 -7.19 6.12 -2.64
N ARG A 94 -6.28 7.02 -2.23
CA ARG A 94 -4.91 6.67 -1.85
C ARG A 94 -4.88 5.87 -0.54
N ASP A 95 -5.73 6.21 0.42
CA ASP A 95 -5.82 5.49 1.69
C ASP A 95 -6.37 4.08 1.48
N VAL A 96 -7.33 3.91 0.57
CA VAL A 96 -7.85 2.60 0.15
C VAL A 96 -6.73 1.73 -0.45
N GLN A 97 -5.94 2.29 -1.37
CA GLN A 97 -4.78 1.58 -1.94
C GLN A 97 -3.72 1.24 -0.88
N THR A 98 -3.47 2.16 0.06
CA THR A 98 -2.53 1.92 1.18
C THR A 98 -3.04 0.81 2.09
N LEU A 99 -4.34 0.77 2.39
CA LEU A 99 -4.95 -0.32 3.15
C LEU A 99 -4.79 -1.66 2.44
N ALA A 100 -5.05 -1.71 1.13
CA ALA A 100 -4.87 -2.92 0.33
C ALA A 100 -3.41 -3.39 0.31
N HIS A 101 -2.46 -2.45 0.21
CA HIS A 101 -1.02 -2.72 0.24
C HIS A 101 -0.60 -3.38 1.56
N GLU A 102 -0.95 -2.78 2.69
CA GLU A 102 -0.61 -3.35 4.00
C GLU A 102 -1.33 -4.66 4.29
N LEU A 103 -2.58 -4.81 3.82
CA LEU A 103 -3.28 -6.11 3.88
C LEU A 103 -2.60 -7.18 3.04
N GLY A 104 -1.95 -6.83 1.92
CA GLY A 104 -1.16 -7.78 1.15
C GLY A 104 0.02 -8.32 1.96
N HIS A 105 0.71 -7.45 2.72
CA HIS A 105 1.68 -7.89 3.70
C HIS A 105 1.05 -8.75 4.81
N GLY A 106 -0.10 -8.32 5.37
CA GLY A 106 -0.80 -9.04 6.43
C GLY A 106 -1.22 -10.45 6.02
N ILE A 107 -1.85 -10.61 4.86
CA ILE A 107 -2.28 -11.91 4.31
C ILE A 107 -1.07 -12.82 4.09
N HIS A 108 -0.02 -12.29 3.48
CA HIS A 108 1.21 -13.04 3.25
C HIS A 108 1.84 -13.49 4.57
N GLN A 109 1.98 -12.57 5.54
CA GLN A 109 2.46 -12.89 6.89
C GLN A 109 1.58 -13.95 7.55
N TYR A 110 0.26 -13.86 7.44
CA TYR A 110 -0.67 -14.83 8.01
C TYR A 110 -0.48 -16.24 7.43
N LEU A 111 -0.32 -16.35 6.12
CA LEU A 111 -0.10 -17.63 5.44
C LEU A 111 1.28 -18.23 5.74
N SER A 112 2.33 -17.40 5.77
CA SER A 112 3.72 -17.85 6.01
C SER A 112 3.93 -18.42 7.42
N ARG A 113 3.05 -18.13 8.39
CA ARG A 113 3.11 -18.70 9.75
C ARG A 113 3.13 -20.23 9.78
N GLN A 114 2.53 -20.88 8.77
CA GLN A 114 2.48 -22.34 8.68
C GLN A 114 3.86 -22.97 8.39
N GLN A 115 4.82 -22.20 7.88
CA GLN A 115 6.18 -22.67 7.59
C GLN A 115 7.05 -22.80 8.85
N GLY A 116 6.55 -22.34 9.99
CA GLY A 116 7.24 -22.39 11.28
C GLY A 116 8.23 -21.24 11.52
N PRO A 117 8.77 -21.11 12.74
CA PRO A 117 9.52 -19.93 13.17
C PRO A 117 10.78 -19.62 12.37
N LEU A 118 11.38 -20.62 11.72
CA LEU A 118 12.62 -20.46 10.95
C LEU A 118 12.38 -20.01 9.51
N LEU A 119 11.17 -20.23 8.96
CA LEU A 119 10.86 -20.03 7.54
C LEU A 119 9.70 -19.06 7.30
N MET A 120 9.05 -18.57 8.36
CA MET A 120 7.95 -17.61 8.23
C MET A 120 8.42 -16.22 7.78
N ASP A 121 9.67 -15.86 8.09
CA ASP A 121 10.25 -14.58 7.70
C ASP A 121 10.58 -14.59 6.21
N THR A 122 10.01 -13.63 5.50
CA THR A 122 10.07 -13.58 4.05
C THR A 122 10.95 -12.41 3.60
N PRO A 123 11.87 -12.60 2.63
CA PRO A 123 12.67 -11.51 2.08
C PRO A 123 11.80 -10.36 1.58
N LEU A 124 12.28 -9.11 1.77
CA LEU A 124 11.52 -7.89 1.46
C LEU A 124 10.96 -7.88 0.04
N THR A 125 11.71 -8.34 -0.95
CA THR A 125 11.26 -8.37 -2.36
C THR A 125 10.02 -9.24 -2.58
N ILE A 126 9.94 -10.38 -1.89
CA ILE A 126 8.78 -11.28 -1.97
C ILE A 126 7.62 -10.70 -1.14
N ALA A 127 7.91 -10.10 0.02
CA ALA A 127 6.90 -9.41 0.82
C ALA A 127 6.24 -8.25 0.04
N GLU A 128 7.03 -7.48 -0.70
CA GLU A 128 6.56 -6.37 -1.54
C GLU A 128 5.81 -6.84 -2.80
N THR A 129 6.12 -8.04 -3.30
CA THR A 129 5.34 -8.62 -4.39
C THR A 129 3.88 -8.83 -3.94
N ALA A 130 3.66 -9.30 -2.71
CA ALA A 130 2.32 -9.49 -2.17
C ALA A 130 1.57 -8.17 -1.93
N SER A 131 2.24 -7.14 -1.41
CA SER A 131 1.61 -5.83 -1.16
C SER A 131 1.26 -5.10 -2.45
N VAL A 132 2.18 -5.05 -3.42
CA VAL A 132 1.92 -4.45 -4.74
C VAL A 132 0.82 -5.21 -5.49
N PHE A 133 0.78 -6.54 -5.37
CA PHE A 133 -0.30 -7.34 -5.94
C PHE A 133 -1.67 -6.96 -5.37
N GLY A 134 -1.78 -6.85 -4.03
CA GLY A 134 -2.99 -6.39 -3.34
C GLY A 134 -3.45 -5.00 -3.80
N GLU A 135 -2.49 -4.11 -4.01
CA GLU A 135 -2.75 -2.77 -4.55
C GLU A 135 -3.27 -2.82 -5.99
N MET A 136 -2.77 -3.73 -6.84
CA MET A 136 -3.22 -3.87 -8.24
C MET A 136 -4.66 -4.35 -8.34
N ILE A 137 -5.03 -5.40 -7.61
CA ILE A 137 -6.39 -5.97 -7.69
C ILE A 137 -7.43 -4.96 -7.16
N THR A 138 -7.07 -4.20 -6.13
CA THR A 138 -7.92 -3.13 -5.59
C THR A 138 -8.01 -1.95 -6.56
N PHE A 139 -6.90 -1.55 -7.16
CA PHE A 139 -6.87 -0.49 -8.18
C PHE A 139 -7.77 -0.85 -9.37
N LYS A 140 -7.74 -2.10 -9.83
CA LYS A 140 -8.60 -2.57 -10.93
C LYS A 140 -10.09 -2.36 -10.60
N LYS A 141 -10.52 -2.73 -9.40
CA LYS A 141 -11.92 -2.52 -8.95
C LYS A 141 -12.29 -1.04 -8.86
N LEU A 142 -11.39 -0.19 -8.34
CA LEU A 142 -11.58 1.27 -8.33
C LEU A 142 -11.73 1.84 -9.74
N TYR A 143 -10.90 1.37 -10.68
CA TYR A 143 -10.92 1.83 -12.07
C TYR A 143 -12.19 1.37 -12.82
N GLU A 144 -12.63 0.13 -12.60
CA GLU A 144 -13.86 -0.43 -13.16
C GLU A 144 -15.12 0.26 -12.58
N GLY A 145 -15.08 0.66 -11.32
CA GLY A 145 -16.17 1.38 -10.65
C GLY A 145 -16.22 2.89 -10.94
N ALA A 146 -15.16 3.47 -11.51
CA ALA A 146 -15.14 4.89 -11.87
C ALA A 146 -16.15 5.18 -13.00
N THR A 147 -16.91 6.26 -12.87
CA THR A 147 -18.01 6.58 -13.78
C THR A 147 -17.61 7.58 -14.85
N THR A 148 -16.71 8.49 -14.52
CA THR A 148 -16.23 9.54 -15.43
C THR A 148 -14.80 9.28 -15.90
N ASP A 149 -14.45 9.82 -17.08
CA ASP A 149 -13.08 9.74 -17.59
C ASP A 149 -12.10 10.57 -16.75
N THR A 150 -12.58 11.63 -16.10
CA THR A 150 -11.78 12.43 -15.16
C THR A 150 -11.43 11.63 -13.92
N GLU A 151 -12.35 10.85 -13.35
CA GLU A 151 -12.08 9.94 -12.23
C GLU A 151 -11.05 8.86 -12.61
N ARG A 152 -11.23 8.22 -13.77
CA ARG A 152 -10.28 7.22 -14.29
C ARG A 152 -8.89 7.81 -14.48
N LEU A 153 -8.80 9.00 -15.06
CA LEU A 153 -7.53 9.71 -15.25
C LEU A 153 -6.87 10.02 -13.90
N SER A 154 -7.64 10.49 -12.92
CA SER A 154 -7.13 10.80 -11.59
C SER A 154 -6.57 9.56 -10.89
N LEU A 155 -7.28 8.43 -10.96
CA LEU A 155 -6.82 7.14 -10.44
C LEU A 155 -5.50 6.70 -11.11
N VAL A 156 -5.43 6.74 -12.44
CA VAL A 156 -4.23 6.36 -13.19
C VAL A 156 -3.04 7.28 -12.86
N MET A 157 -3.27 8.59 -12.75
CA MET A 157 -2.22 9.54 -12.35
C MET A 157 -1.72 9.27 -10.93
N SER A 158 -2.64 9.08 -9.98
CA SER A 158 -2.26 8.72 -8.61
C SER A 158 -1.50 7.38 -8.56
N LYS A 159 -1.84 6.44 -9.44
CA LYS A 159 -1.16 5.15 -9.54
C LYS A 159 0.26 5.30 -10.05
N LEU A 160 0.46 6.10 -11.11
CA LEU A 160 1.78 6.39 -11.66
C LEU A 160 2.65 7.10 -10.62
N ASP A 161 2.11 8.10 -9.92
CA ASP A 161 2.82 8.78 -8.84
C ASP A 161 3.24 7.80 -7.73
N GLY A 162 2.33 6.87 -7.37
CA GLY A 162 2.60 5.79 -6.43
C GLY A 162 3.71 4.86 -6.88
N MET A 163 3.64 4.34 -8.11
CA MET A 163 4.67 3.46 -8.68
C MET A 163 6.05 4.13 -8.71
N ILE A 164 6.10 5.39 -9.13
CA ILE A 164 7.34 6.17 -9.11
C ILE A 164 7.85 6.28 -7.66
N ALA A 165 6.99 6.65 -6.72
CA ALA A 165 7.37 6.75 -5.30
C ALA A 165 7.87 5.40 -4.75
N THR A 166 7.24 4.28 -5.11
CA THR A 166 7.63 2.93 -4.68
C THR A 166 8.97 2.51 -5.27
N VAL A 167 9.21 2.74 -6.56
CA VAL A 167 10.52 2.50 -7.21
C VAL A 167 11.62 3.28 -6.49
N PHE A 168 11.41 4.57 -6.21
CA PHE A 168 12.41 5.35 -5.46
C PHE A 168 12.57 4.87 -4.02
N ARG A 169 11.47 4.52 -3.33
CA ARG A 169 11.50 4.10 -1.91
C ARG A 169 12.07 2.69 -1.71
N GLN A 170 11.98 1.81 -2.72
CA GLN A 170 12.51 0.44 -2.64
C GLN A 170 13.92 0.33 -3.24
N ILE A 171 14.26 1.10 -4.28
CA ILE A 171 15.59 1.02 -4.92
C ILE A 171 16.61 1.93 -4.22
N ALA A 172 16.23 3.14 -3.81
CA ALA A 172 17.19 4.10 -3.26
C ALA A 172 17.81 3.69 -1.91
N PRO A 173 17.07 3.09 -0.95
CA PRO A 173 17.70 2.60 0.27
C PRO A 173 18.60 1.39 0.01
N GLN A 174 18.29 0.58 -1.01
CA GLN A 174 19.11 -0.57 -1.42
C GLN A 174 20.47 -0.11 -1.94
N SER A 175 20.51 0.96 -2.76
CA SER A 175 21.76 1.52 -3.28
C SER A 175 22.59 2.22 -2.19
N ILE A 176 21.95 2.95 -1.27
CA ILE A 176 22.61 3.58 -0.12
C ILE A 176 23.16 2.54 0.87
N ARG A 177 22.42 1.46 1.13
CA ARG A 177 22.91 0.35 1.97
C ARG A 177 24.10 -0.36 1.32
N ARG A 178 24.10 -0.54 0.00
CA ARG A 178 25.24 -1.11 -0.74
C ARG A 178 26.46 -0.20 -0.72
N SER A 179 26.29 1.12 -0.90
CA SER A 179 27.41 2.07 -0.83
C SER A 179 28.01 2.15 0.58
N ASN A 180 27.16 2.14 1.62
CA ASN A 180 27.61 2.14 3.01
C ASN A 180 28.32 0.83 3.37
N ALA A 181 27.83 -0.33 2.90
CA ALA A 181 28.50 -1.61 3.10
C ALA A 181 29.89 -1.65 2.43
N GLN A 182 30.02 -1.10 1.21
CA GLN A 182 31.31 -0.99 0.49
C GLN A 182 32.30 -0.03 1.16
N HIS A 183 31.82 1.06 1.78
CA HIS A 183 32.66 1.99 2.53
C HIS A 183 33.19 1.39 3.84
N VAL A 184 32.44 0.50 4.48
CA VAL A 184 32.91 -0.21 5.67
C VAL A 184 33.96 -1.26 5.31
N THR A 185 33.81 -1.99 4.20
CA THR A 185 34.82 -2.98 3.77
C THR A 185 36.13 -2.35 3.33
N ASN A 186 36.10 -1.17 2.69
CA ASN A 186 37.32 -0.47 2.26
C ASN A 186 38.07 0.26 3.40
N LYS A 187 37.52 0.33 4.62
CA LYS A 187 38.21 0.89 5.79
C LYS A 187 38.93 -0.14 6.66
N VAL A 188 38.80 -1.43 6.33
CA VAL A 188 39.41 -2.55 7.07
C VAL A 188 40.46 -3.29 6.20
N SER A 189 41.00 -2.61 5.17
CA SER A 189 42.07 -3.12 4.31
C SER A 189 43.29 -2.21 4.39
#